data_AF-A0A969YQG6-F1
#
_entry.id   AF-A0A969YQG6-F1
#
_cell.length_a   1.000
_cell.length_b   1.000
_cell.length_c   1.000
_cell.angle_alpha   90.00
_cell.angle_beta   90.00
_cell.angle_gamma   90.00
#
_symmetry.space_group_name_H-M   'P 1'
#
loop_
_entity.id
_entity.type
_entity.pdbx_description
1 polymer ?
#
loop_
_entity_poly.entity_id
_entity_poly.type
_entity_poly.pdbx_seq_one_letter_code
_entity_poly.pdbx_strand_id
1 'polypeptide(L)'
;MEKMKAIWDSFIKFLTDYDAHALAEAIRTLDWGKALSEPVTWVIILPPLIFCIFKKAFRFLLLMGSLVAMVFLLQHTMPPSGQSMPLNKLLEFIGGSIVLVVVNLYFLFMRS
;
A
#
# COMPACT_ATOMS: atom_id res chain seq x y z
N MET A 1 -8.99 22.08 14.67
CA MET A 1 -8.11 22.35 13.50
C MET A 1 -6.65 21.98 13.77
N GLU A 2 -6.10 22.31 14.94
CA GLU A 2 -4.73 21.95 15.38
C GLU A 2 -4.36 20.47 15.23
N LYS A 3 -5.22 19.55 15.72
CA LYS A 3 -4.98 18.10 15.62
C LYS A 3 -4.92 17.56 14.19
N MET A 4 -5.68 18.17 13.28
CA MET A 4 -5.73 17.74 11.88
C MET A 4 -4.47 18.16 11.12
N LYS A 5 -3.91 19.33 11.44
CA LYS A 5 -2.60 19.77 10.96
C LYS A 5 -1.48 18.89 11.49
N ALA A 6 -1.49 18.53 12.77
CA ALA A 6 -0.46 17.66 13.35
C ALA A 6 -0.43 16.25 12.71
N ILE A 7 -1.61 15.66 12.45
CA ILE A 7 -1.72 14.39 11.75
C ILE A 7 -1.23 14.52 10.30
N TRP A 8 -1.57 15.62 9.63
CA TRP A 8 -1.12 15.91 8.27
C TRP A 8 0.40 16.11 8.19
N ASP A 9 1.00 16.90 9.07
CA ASP A 9 2.44 17.15 9.09
C ASP A 9 3.22 15.89 9.43
N SER A 10 2.70 15.05 10.34
CA SER A 10 3.31 13.75 10.65
C SER A 10 3.20 12.76 9.48
N PHE A 11 2.11 12.82 8.71
CA PHE A 11 1.91 12.02 7.51
C PHE A 11 2.83 12.46 6.36
N ILE A 12 2.99 13.78 6.18
CA ILE A 12 3.94 14.36 5.22
C ILE A 12 5.39 14.01 5.62
N LYS A 13 5.74 14.12 6.90
CA LYS A 13 7.05 13.68 7.39
C LYS A 13 7.31 12.20 7.17
N PHE A 14 6.32 11.35 7.47
CA PHE A 14 6.42 9.92 7.20
C PHE A 14 6.62 9.64 5.71
N LEU A 15 5.92 10.34 4.82
CA LEU A 15 6.11 10.23 3.36
C LEU A 15 7.45 10.77 2.87
N THR A 16 8.10 11.66 3.63
CA THR A 16 9.36 12.32 3.24
C THR A 16 10.59 11.57 3.78
N ASP A 17 10.51 11.01 5.00
CA ASP A 17 11.59 10.24 5.63
C ASP A 17 11.65 8.78 5.15
N TYR A 18 10.53 8.23 4.69
CA TYR A 18 10.53 6.93 4.05
C TYR A 18 11.10 7.13 2.64
N ASP A 19 12.17 6.40 2.31
CA ASP A 19 12.79 6.41 0.98
C ASP A 19 11.84 5.76 -0.04
N ALA A 20 10.74 6.47 -0.30
CA ALA A 20 9.67 6.09 -1.20
C ALA A 20 10.23 5.91 -2.61
N HIS A 21 11.34 6.59 -2.92
CA HIS A 21 12.12 6.35 -4.12
C HIS A 21 12.75 4.96 -4.14
N ALA A 22 13.51 4.57 -3.12
CA ALA A 22 14.11 3.22 -3.07
C ALA A 22 13.04 2.11 -3.09
N LEU A 23 11.93 2.30 -2.37
CA LEU A 23 10.81 1.34 -2.35
C LEU A 23 10.06 1.28 -3.66
N ALA A 24 9.81 2.43 -4.29
CA ALA A 24 9.21 2.49 -5.61
C ALA A 24 10.11 1.84 -6.66
N GLU A 25 11.42 2.12 -6.64
CA GLU A 25 12.40 1.52 -7.54
C GLU A 25 12.43 -0.01 -7.35
N ALA A 26 12.40 -0.50 -6.10
CA ALA A 26 12.34 -1.93 -5.79
C ALA A 26 11.04 -2.60 -6.27
N ILE A 27 9.89 -1.95 -6.07
CA ILE A 27 8.58 -2.44 -6.55
C ILE A 27 8.50 -2.43 -8.08
N ARG A 28 9.14 -1.45 -8.73
CA ARG A 28 9.09 -1.23 -10.18
C ARG A 28 10.08 -2.12 -10.94
N THR A 29 11.21 -2.47 -10.32
CA THR A 29 12.19 -3.43 -10.85
C THR A 29 11.77 -4.89 -10.67
N LEU A 30 10.80 -5.14 -9.78
CA LEU A 30 10.16 -6.45 -9.64
C LEU A 30 9.28 -6.74 -10.86
N ASP A 31 9.65 -7.77 -11.63
CA ASP A 31 8.80 -8.32 -12.68
C ASP A 31 7.69 -9.16 -12.04
N TRP A 32 6.55 -8.53 -11.81
CA TRP A 32 5.38 -9.16 -11.17
C TRP A 32 4.82 -10.32 -11.99
N GLY A 33 4.94 -10.28 -13.32
CA GLY A 33 4.49 -11.38 -14.18
C GLY A 33 5.34 -12.62 -13.96
N LYS A 34 6.67 -12.45 -13.87
CA LYS A 34 7.58 -13.54 -13.52
C LYS A 34 7.41 -13.99 -12.07
N ALA A 35 7.31 -13.06 -11.11
CA ALA A 35 7.15 -13.37 -9.70
C ALA A 35 5.89 -14.19 -9.43
N LEU A 36 4.76 -13.85 -10.06
CA LEU A 36 3.49 -14.59 -9.90
C LEU A 36 3.44 -15.89 -10.71
N SER A 37 4.33 -16.09 -11.67
CA SER A 37 4.42 -17.34 -12.43
C SER A 37 5.29 -18.39 -11.72
N GLU A 38 6.16 -17.98 -10.79
CA GLU A 38 7.02 -18.89 -10.04
C GLU A 38 6.23 -19.67 -8.97
N PRO A 39 6.28 -21.02 -8.96
CA PRO A 39 5.57 -21.85 -7.98
C PRO A 39 5.99 -21.52 -6.53
N VAL A 40 7.25 -21.14 -6.33
CA VAL A 40 7.82 -20.79 -5.03
C VAL A 40 7.10 -19.59 -4.41
N THR A 41 6.70 -18.61 -5.21
CA THR A 41 5.95 -17.43 -4.75
C THR A 41 4.62 -17.83 -4.14
N TRP A 42 3.91 -18.78 -4.76
CA TRP A 42 2.65 -19.30 -4.22
C TRP A 42 2.84 -20.12 -2.96
N VAL A 43 3.94 -20.89 -2.86
CA VAL A 43 4.28 -21.62 -1.62
C VAL A 43 4.58 -20.68 -0.45
N ILE A 44 5.07 -19.47 -0.72
CA ILE A 44 5.32 -18.46 0.33
C ILE A 44 4.03 -17.70 0.68
N ILE A 45 3.20 -17.37 -0.31
CA ILE A 45 1.99 -16.54 -0.12
C ILE A 45 0.79 -17.35 0.38
N LEU A 46 0.54 -18.56 -0.14
CA LEU A 46 -0.66 -19.33 0.17
C LEU A 46 -0.75 -19.76 1.65
N PRO A 47 0.30 -20.30 2.30
CA PRO A 47 0.19 -20.75 3.68
C PRO A 47 -0.24 -19.67 4.68
N PRO A 48 0.36 -18.46 4.71
CA PRO A 48 -0.10 -17.40 5.60
C PRO A 48 -1.50 -16.91 5.25
N LEU A 49 -1.86 -16.89 3.96
CA LEU A 49 -3.17 -16.43 3.49
C LEU A 49 -4.27 -17.42 3.89
N ILE A 50 -4.04 -18.71 3.68
CA ILE A 50 -4.90 -19.82 4.12
C ILE A 50 -5.01 -19.79 5.65
N PHE A 51 -3.90 -19.67 6.37
CA PHE A 51 -3.89 -19.60 7.84
C PHE A 51 -4.72 -18.42 8.37
N CYS A 52 -4.59 -17.24 7.75
CA CYS A 52 -5.38 -16.07 8.11
C CYS A 52 -6.88 -16.28 7.86
N ILE A 53 -7.27 -16.92 6.75
CA ILE A 53 -8.66 -17.27 6.47
C ILE A 53 -9.21 -18.25 7.52
N PHE A 54 -8.47 -19.33 7.81
CA PHE A 54 -8.87 -20.34 8.79
C PHE A 54 -9.03 -19.77 10.19
N LYS A 55 -8.12 -18.89 10.60
CA LYS A 55 -8.18 -18.21 11.91
C LYS A 55 -9.18 -17.05 11.95
N LYS A 56 -9.93 -16.81 10.87
CA LYS A 56 -10.84 -15.66 10.72
C LYS A 56 -10.13 -14.35 11.08
N ALA A 57 -8.84 -14.28 10.75
CA ALA A 57 -7.97 -13.15 11.00
C ALA A 57 -8.21 -12.06 9.94
N PHE A 58 -9.46 -11.62 9.81
CA PHE A 58 -9.92 -10.66 8.80
C PHE A 58 -9.13 -9.35 8.85
N ARG A 59 -8.60 -8.98 10.02
CA ARG A 59 -7.71 -7.83 10.20
C ARG A 59 -6.40 -7.97 9.44
N PHE A 60 -5.77 -9.15 9.51
CA PHE A 60 -4.52 -9.44 8.80
C PHE A 60 -4.76 -9.57 7.29
N LEU A 61 -5.87 -10.18 6.88
CA LEU A 61 -6.27 -10.22 5.47
C LEU A 61 -6.50 -8.82 4.90
N LEU A 62 -7.14 -7.93 5.67
CA LEU A 62 -7.40 -6.55 5.24
C LEU A 62 -6.10 -5.74 5.15
N LEU A 63 -5.17 -5.92 6.10
CA LEU A 63 -3.83 -5.33 6.02
C LEU A 63 -3.06 -5.82 4.79
N MET A 64 -3.01 -7.14 4.55
CA MET A 64 -2.33 -7.70 3.38
C MET A 64 -2.97 -7.22 2.07
N GLY A 65 -4.30 -7.22 1.98
CA GLY A 65 -5.02 -6.72 0.80
C GLY A 65 -4.77 -5.23 0.57
N SER A 66 -4.67 -4.44 1.63
CA SER A 66 -4.37 -3.01 1.54
C SER A 66 -2.92 -2.74 1.12
N LEU A 67 -2.00 -3.61 1.51
CA LEU A 67 -0.61 -3.54 1.07
C LEU A 67 -0.49 -3.85 -0.43
N VAL A 68 -1.21 -4.87 -0.92
CA VAL A 68 -1.31 -5.15 -2.36
C VAL A 68 -1.97 -3.99 -3.12
N ALA A 69 -3.06 -3.44 -2.58
CA ALA A 69 -3.74 -2.29 -3.19
C ALA A 69 -2.83 -1.05 -3.23
N MET A 70 -2.03 -0.82 -2.19
CA MET A 70 -1.04 0.27 -2.15
C MET A 70 0.05 0.07 -3.21
N VAL A 71 0.57 -1.14 -3.37
CA VAL A 71 1.55 -1.47 -4.43
C VAL A 71 0.96 -1.22 -5.82
N PHE A 72 -0.28 -1.67 -6.05
CA PHE A 72 -0.98 -1.42 -7.31
C PHE A 72 -1.16 0.07 -7.58
N LEU A 73 -1.52 0.82 -6.55
CA LEU A 73 -1.75 2.25 -6.63
C LEU A 73 -0.45 3.01 -6.92
N LEU A 74 0.65 2.63 -6.27
CA LEU A 74 2.00 3.14 -6.57
C LEU A 74 2.36 2.91 -8.05
N GLN A 75 2.17 1.69 -8.57
CA GLN A 75 2.44 1.40 -9.99
C GLN A 75 1.56 2.20 -10.95
N HIS A 76 0.30 2.43 -10.57
CA HIS A 76 -0.65 3.15 -11.43
C HIS A 76 -0.37 4.65 -11.48
N THR A 77 0.14 5.23 -10.39
CA THR A 77 0.27 6.69 -10.26
C THR A 77 1.70 7.21 -10.39
N MET A 78 2.71 6.41 -10.07
CA MET A 78 4.09 6.89 -10.11
C MET A 78 4.62 6.96 -11.55
N PRO A 79 5.09 8.14 -11.99
CA PRO A 79 5.78 8.27 -13.26
C PRO A 79 7.20 7.66 -13.18
N PRO A 80 7.83 7.39 -14.33
CA PRO A 80 9.24 7.00 -14.38
C PRO A 80 10.15 8.01 -13.67
N SER A 81 11.22 7.52 -13.05
CA SER A 81 12.23 8.30 -12.34
C SER A 81 12.70 9.49 -13.20
N GLY A 82 12.55 10.73 -12.69
CA GLY A 82 12.94 11.96 -13.38
C GLY A 82 11.82 12.69 -14.14
N GLN A 83 10.60 12.16 -14.18
CA GLN A 83 9.43 12.88 -14.72
C GLN A 83 8.57 13.46 -13.60
N SER A 84 8.07 14.68 -13.81
CA SER A 84 7.12 15.32 -12.90
C SER A 84 5.80 14.56 -12.89
N MET A 85 5.29 14.27 -11.69
CA MET A 85 3.99 13.62 -11.52
C MET A 85 2.87 14.58 -11.94
N PRO A 86 1.99 14.20 -12.88
CA PRO A 86 0.90 15.07 -13.27
C PRO A 86 -0.13 15.15 -12.14
N LEU A 87 -0.74 16.33 -11.97
CA LEU A 87 -1.60 16.64 -10.81
C LEU A 87 -2.77 15.66 -10.64
N ASN A 88 -3.33 15.16 -11.75
CA ASN A 88 -4.39 14.14 -11.72
C ASN A 88 -3.91 12.82 -11.07
N LYS A 89 -2.70 12.36 -11.38
CA LYS A 89 -2.12 11.16 -10.79
C LYS A 89 -1.73 11.36 -9.33
N LEU A 90 -1.31 12.57 -8.97
CA LEU A 90 -1.09 12.92 -7.57
C LEU A 90 -2.40 12.89 -6.77
N LEU A 91 -3.49 13.41 -7.32
CA LEU A 91 -4.81 13.36 -6.70
C LEU A 91 -5.37 11.93 -6.61
N GLU A 92 -5.19 11.11 -7.63
CA GLU A 92 -5.52 9.68 -7.60
C GLU A 92 -4.72 8.94 -6.52
N PHE A 93 -3.43 9.24 -6.40
CA PHE A 93 -2.55 8.66 -5.38
C PHE A 93 -3.02 9.01 -3.98
N ILE A 94 -3.14 10.31 -3.70
CA ILE A 94 -3.59 10.83 -2.39
C ILE A 94 -4.97 10.31 -2.06
N GLY A 95 -5.91 10.37 -3.02
CA GLY A 95 -7.29 9.92 -2.84
C GLY A 95 -7.37 8.44 -2.48
N GLY A 96 -6.69 7.58 -3.24
CA GLY A 96 -6.72 6.15 -2.95
C GLY A 96 -5.92 5.76 -1.70
N SER A 97 -4.82 6.44 -1.37
CA SER A 97 -4.15 6.26 -0.08
C SER A 97 -5.05 6.64 1.09
N ILE A 98 -5.80 7.74 1.00
CA ILE A 98 -6.77 8.14 2.04
C ILE A 98 -7.86 7.07 2.19
N VAL A 99 -8.42 6.57 1.08
CA VAL A 99 -9.43 5.49 1.12
C VAL A 99 -8.86 4.25 1.81
N LEU A 100 -7.65 3.82 1.44
CA LEU A 100 -7.00 2.67 2.07
C LEU A 100 -6.81 2.90 3.58
N VAL A 101 -6.30 4.06 3.99
CA VAL A 101 -6.12 4.39 5.41
C VAL A 101 -7.45 4.39 6.17
N VAL A 102 -8.49 5.01 5.62
CA VAL A 102 -9.82 5.08 6.25
C VAL A 102 -10.43 3.69 6.40
N VAL A 103 -10.35 2.85 5.36
CA VAL A 103 -10.84 1.46 5.40
C VAL A 103 -10.08 0.66 6.45
N ASN A 104 -8.75 0.77 6.50
CA ASN A 104 -7.94 0.10 7.51
C ASN A 104 -8.31 0.56 8.92
N LEU A 105 -8.35 1.87 9.16
CA LEU A 105 -8.69 2.41 10.48
C LEU A 105 -10.10 2.00 10.93
N TYR A 106 -11.07 2.01 10.03
CA TYR A 106 -12.43 1.60 10.34
C TYR A 106 -12.51 0.13 10.74
N PHE A 107 -11.89 -0.78 9.98
CA PHE A 107 -11.94 -2.22 10.26
C PHE A 107 -11.00 -2.67 11.38
N LEU A 108 -9.87 -1.99 11.61
CA LEU A 108 -8.93 -2.31 12.69
C LEU A 108 -9.37 -1.76 14.04
N PHE A 109 -9.91 -0.54 14.09
CA PHE A 109 -10.18 0.16 15.36
C PHE A 109 -11.67 0.36 15.65
N MET A 110 -12.51 0.70 14.67
CA MET A 110 -13.92 1.06 14.94
C MET A 110 -14.88 -0.12 14.94
N ARG A 111 -14.69 -1.12 14.07
CA ARG A 111 -15.50 -2.34 14.04
C ARG A 111 -14.98 -3.44 14.99
N SER A 112 -13.99 -3.13 15.83
CA SER A 112 -13.40 -4.09 16.78
C SER A 112 -14.36 -4.51 17.88
#